data_AF-A0AAV4J5X3-F1
#
_entry.id   AF-A0AAV4J5X3-F1
#
_cell.length_a   1.000
_cell.length_b   1.000
_cell.length_c   1.000
_cell.angle_alpha   90.00
_cell.angle_beta   90.00
_cell.angle_gamma   90.00
#
_symmetry.space_group_name_H-M   'P 1'
#
loop_
_entity.id
_entity.type
_entity.pdbx_description
1 polymer ?
#
loop_
_entity_poly.entity_id
_entity_poly.type
_entity_poly.pdbx_seq_one_letter_code
_entity_poly.pdbx_strand_id
1 'polypeptide(L)'
;MKLGTTVLVIWAGLDFFVGVSAQNYCSKINDRLLACSRASRENIFEGFKRQLASSYSVEFSNCDIKPLGTEEWSALRHAVHIDFSYTDVDQLPVLGFKNFPCLWTLSITNSFIEVIPQGAFPRTVNASLFRCPESDFNTPESELQELDLKSNRIHTIEDNSLMAPNLFSLDLSNNSIKCIDGKFRFLSGQFSLQH
;
A
#
# COMPACT_ATOMS: atom_id res chain seq x y z
N MET A 1 -21.26 31.14 -1.89
CA MET A 1 -20.18 30.41 -1.18
C MET A 1 -20.74 29.05 -0.79
N LYS A 2 -20.29 27.98 -1.46
CA LYS A 2 -20.84 26.63 -1.27
C LYS A 2 -20.38 26.04 0.06
N LEU A 3 -21.35 25.47 0.78
CA LEU A 3 -21.20 24.70 2.01
C LEU A 3 -20.29 23.48 1.76
N GLY A 4 -19.27 23.30 2.59
CA GLY A 4 -18.50 22.06 2.70
C GLY A 4 -19.08 21.23 3.83
N THR A 5 -19.77 20.15 3.48
CA THR A 5 -20.51 19.26 4.36
C THR A 5 -19.55 18.46 5.25
N THR A 6 -19.48 18.79 6.54
CA THR A 6 -18.94 17.90 7.57
C THR A 6 -19.96 16.79 7.80
N VAL A 7 -19.69 15.59 7.27
CA VAL A 7 -20.53 14.43 7.57
C VAL A 7 -20.20 13.96 8.99
N LEU A 8 -21.03 14.39 9.93
CA LEU A 8 -21.06 13.88 11.30
C LEU A 8 -21.72 12.50 11.27
N VAL A 9 -20.93 11.43 11.24
CA VAL A 9 -21.48 10.07 11.40
C VAL A 9 -21.70 9.80 12.88
N ILE A 10 -22.97 9.79 13.26
CA ILE A 10 -23.46 9.46 14.61
C ILE A 10 -23.33 7.94 14.79
N TRP A 11 -22.60 7.50 15.81
CA TRP A 11 -22.43 6.08 16.16
C TRP A 11 -23.61 5.58 17.00
N ALA A 12 -24.21 4.46 16.59
CA ALA A 12 -25.10 3.64 17.41
C ALA A 12 -24.77 2.15 17.20
N GLY A 13 -24.44 1.44 18.29
CA GLY A 13 -24.33 -0.03 18.38
C GLY A 13 -22.93 -0.59 18.10
N LEU A 14 -22.09 -0.84 19.11
CA LEU A 14 -21.90 -2.09 19.87
C LEU A 14 -21.06 -3.16 19.15
N ASP A 15 -19.78 -3.29 19.56
CA ASP A 15 -19.27 -4.51 20.23
C ASP A 15 -18.01 -4.19 21.05
N PHE A 16 -18.03 -4.60 22.32
CA PHE A 16 -17.03 -4.31 23.34
C PHE A 16 -15.80 -5.22 23.19
N PHE A 17 -14.62 -4.64 22.94
CA PHE A 17 -13.33 -5.22 23.33
C PHE A 17 -12.41 -4.11 23.88
N VAL A 18 -11.69 -4.44 24.96
CA VAL A 18 -10.83 -3.52 25.72
C VAL A 18 -9.63 -3.10 24.86
N GLY A 19 -9.71 -1.90 24.28
CA GLY A 19 -8.70 -1.28 23.43
C GLY A 19 -9.21 0.00 22.78
N VAL A 20 -9.70 0.95 23.59
CA VAL A 20 -10.58 2.07 23.17
C VAL A 20 -9.86 3.20 22.41
N SER A 21 -8.56 3.08 22.14
CA SER A 21 -7.79 4.15 21.49
C SER A 21 -7.89 4.11 19.96
N ALA A 22 -7.59 2.96 19.33
CA ALA A 22 -7.43 2.89 17.89
C ALA A 22 -8.76 2.78 17.10
N GLN A 23 -9.85 2.32 17.74
CA GLN A 23 -11.17 2.17 17.11
C GLN A 23 -11.86 3.51 16.80
N ASN A 24 -11.53 4.58 17.52
CA ASN A 24 -12.09 5.92 17.24
C ASN A 24 -11.53 6.52 15.94
N TYR A 25 -10.44 5.94 15.42
CA TYR A 25 -9.74 6.44 14.26
C TYR A 25 -9.79 5.45 13.11
N CYS A 26 -9.81 4.15 13.33
CA CYS A 26 -9.96 3.19 12.23
C CYS A 26 -11.40 2.68 12.11
N SER A 27 -11.94 2.70 10.88
CA SER A 27 -13.24 2.14 10.53
C SER A 27 -13.09 1.09 9.43
N LYS A 28 -13.78 -0.05 9.56
CA LYS A 28 -13.92 -1.02 8.47
C LYS A 28 -15.29 -0.79 7.82
N ILE A 29 -15.29 -0.45 6.54
CA ILE A 29 -16.50 -0.30 5.72
C ILE A 29 -16.44 -1.37 4.62
N ASN A 30 -17.30 -2.38 4.71
CA ASN A 30 -17.24 -3.58 3.88
C ASN A 30 -15.84 -4.22 3.95
N ASP A 31 -15.20 -4.45 2.81
CA ASP A 31 -13.84 -5.01 2.73
C ASP A 31 -12.74 -3.95 2.76
N ARG A 32 -13.08 -2.68 3.03
CA ARG A 32 -12.11 -1.59 3.13
C ARG A 32 -11.82 -1.27 4.59
N LEU A 33 -10.55 -1.32 4.97
CA LEU A 33 -10.08 -0.79 6.24
C LEU A 33 -9.54 0.62 6.01
N LEU A 34 -10.17 1.58 6.69
CA LEU A 34 -9.83 2.99 6.63
C LEU A 34 -9.29 3.41 7.99
N ALA A 35 -8.12 4.05 8.06
CA ALA A 35 -7.69 4.78 9.25
C ALA A 35 -7.86 6.29 9.05
N CYS A 36 -8.42 6.96 10.06
CA CYS A 36 -8.66 8.39 10.09
C CYS A 36 -7.43 9.14 10.63
N SER A 37 -7.19 10.24 9.94
CA SER A 37 -5.93 10.98 9.77
C SER A 37 -5.42 11.78 10.97
N ARG A 38 -5.57 11.33 12.23
CA ARG A 38 -5.13 12.21 13.33
C ARG A 38 -4.71 11.65 14.67
N ALA A 39 -4.78 10.34 14.96
CA ALA A 39 -4.63 9.97 16.36
C ALA A 39 -4.30 8.50 16.68
N SER A 40 -3.26 7.92 16.11
CA SER A 40 -2.66 6.81 16.85
C SER A 40 -1.14 6.83 16.77
N ARG A 41 -0.53 7.28 17.86
CA ARG A 41 0.84 6.90 18.23
C ARG A 41 0.98 5.40 18.56
N GLU A 42 -0.14 4.68 18.57
CA GLU A 42 -0.22 3.24 18.81
C GLU A 42 -0.05 2.46 17.50
N ASN A 43 0.53 1.27 17.60
CA ASN A 43 0.73 0.39 16.46
C ASN A 43 -0.64 -0.08 15.93
N ILE A 44 -1.15 0.57 14.87
CA ILE A 44 -2.42 0.24 14.21
C ILE A 44 -2.46 -1.25 13.84
N PHE A 45 -1.31 -1.85 13.52
CA PHE A 45 -1.24 -3.26 13.11
C PHE A 45 -1.58 -4.23 14.24
N GLU A 46 -1.16 -3.95 15.47
CA GLU A 46 -1.48 -4.81 16.62
C GLU A 46 -2.98 -4.81 16.93
N GLY A 47 -3.62 -3.63 16.86
CA GLY A 47 -5.06 -3.50 17.11
C GLY A 47 -5.95 -4.08 16.02
N PHE A 48 -5.46 -4.13 14.76
CA PHE A 48 -6.26 -4.48 13.59
C PHE A 48 -5.74 -5.68 12.78
N LYS A 49 -4.80 -6.47 13.32
CA LYS A 49 -4.16 -7.60 12.61
C LYS A 49 -5.17 -8.55 11.95
N ARG A 50 -6.28 -8.83 12.64
CA ARG A 50 -7.35 -9.71 12.12
C ARG A 50 -8.12 -9.07 10.97
N GLN A 51 -8.42 -7.77 11.07
CA GLN A 51 -9.12 -7.03 10.05
C GLN A 51 -8.25 -6.89 8.81
N LEU A 52 -6.97 -6.50 8.98
CA LEU A 52 -5.96 -6.39 7.92
C LEU A 52 -5.83 -7.66 7.09
N ALA A 53 -5.82 -8.82 7.76
CA ALA A 53 -5.74 -10.13 7.11
C ALA A 53 -6.96 -10.47 6.21
N SER A 54 -8.01 -9.65 6.21
CA SER A 54 -9.25 -9.86 5.45
C SER A 54 -9.69 -8.63 4.67
N SER A 55 -8.84 -7.59 4.59
CA SER A 55 -9.19 -6.34 3.91
C SER A 55 -8.77 -6.39 2.45
N TYR A 56 -9.69 -5.99 1.57
CA TYR A 56 -9.47 -5.77 0.14
C TYR A 56 -8.74 -4.45 -0.12
N SER A 57 -9.15 -3.36 0.55
CA SER A 57 -8.43 -2.08 0.51
C SER A 57 -7.95 -1.68 1.91
N VAL A 58 -6.74 -1.14 2.00
CA VAL A 58 -6.16 -0.59 3.23
C VAL A 58 -5.73 0.85 2.98
N GLU A 59 -6.43 1.79 3.60
CA GLU A 59 -6.19 3.23 3.45
C GLU A 59 -5.72 3.81 4.79
N PHE A 60 -4.41 4.01 4.96
CA PHE A 60 -3.82 4.65 6.16
C PHE A 60 -3.18 5.99 5.83
N SER A 61 -3.64 6.67 4.78
CA SER A 61 -3.07 7.96 4.42
C SER A 61 -3.22 9.00 5.54
N ASN A 62 -2.15 9.78 5.75
CA ASN A 62 -2.07 10.80 6.80
C ASN A 62 -2.26 10.22 8.23
N CYS A 63 -1.85 8.98 8.45
CA CYS A 63 -1.81 8.34 9.75
C CYS A 63 -0.37 8.32 10.31
N ASP A 64 -0.27 8.40 11.64
CA ASP A 64 0.99 8.26 12.39
C ASP A 64 1.36 6.77 12.50
N ILE A 65 1.62 6.13 11.36
CA ILE A 65 2.12 4.75 11.33
C ILE A 65 3.63 4.76 11.49
N LYS A 66 4.13 3.98 12.44
CA LYS A 66 5.57 3.72 12.58
C LYS A 66 6.09 2.99 11.33
N PRO A 67 7.41 3.04 11.08
CA PRO A 67 8.06 2.20 10.09
C PRO A 67 7.60 0.74 10.18
N LEU A 68 7.21 0.18 9.03
CA LEU A 68 6.59 -1.14 8.95
C LEU A 68 7.66 -2.24 8.94
N GLY A 69 7.56 -3.15 9.90
CA GLY A 69 8.36 -4.37 9.94
C GLY A 69 7.79 -5.48 9.07
N THR A 70 8.49 -6.62 9.05
CA THR A 70 8.11 -7.77 8.22
C THR A 70 6.74 -8.35 8.59
N GLU A 71 6.37 -8.33 9.87
CA GLU A 71 5.08 -8.85 10.34
C GLU A 71 3.92 -7.94 9.93
N GLU A 72 4.10 -6.62 10.03
CA GLU A 72 3.11 -5.61 9.65
C GLU A 72 2.79 -5.71 8.16
N TRP A 73 3.80 -5.77 7.30
CA TRP A 73 3.62 -6.01 5.87
C TRP A 73 2.91 -7.35 5.60
N SER A 74 3.27 -8.41 6.32
CA SER A 74 2.66 -9.74 6.12
C SER A 74 1.18 -9.79 6.52
N ALA A 75 0.71 -8.87 7.37
CA ALA A 75 -0.71 -8.75 7.71
C ALA A 75 -1.56 -8.26 6.52
N LEU A 76 -0.94 -7.60 5.54
CA LEU A 76 -1.57 -6.99 4.36
C LEU A 76 -1.58 -7.90 3.12
N ARG A 77 -1.16 -9.16 3.24
CA ARG A 77 -0.93 -10.07 2.10
C ARG A 77 -2.14 -10.32 1.18
N HIS A 78 -3.36 -10.04 1.64
CA HIS A 78 -4.59 -10.18 0.84
C HIS A 78 -5.11 -8.85 0.29
N ALA A 79 -4.47 -7.74 0.62
CA ALA A 79 -4.85 -6.43 0.14
C ALA A 79 -4.62 -6.32 -1.38
N VAL A 80 -5.59 -5.71 -2.04
CA VAL A 80 -5.57 -5.39 -3.47
C VAL A 80 -5.16 -3.94 -3.68
N HIS A 81 -5.59 -3.07 -2.78
CA HIS A 81 -5.22 -1.65 -2.78
C HIS A 81 -4.62 -1.27 -1.43
N ILE A 82 -3.46 -0.61 -1.46
CA ILE A 82 -2.79 -0.10 -0.27
C ILE A 82 -2.43 1.36 -0.51
N ASP A 83 -2.87 2.25 0.40
CA ASP A 83 -2.46 3.65 0.45
C ASP A 83 -1.84 3.97 1.81
N PHE A 84 -0.53 4.25 1.80
CA PHE A 84 0.27 4.75 2.92
C PHE A 84 0.83 6.14 2.64
N SER A 85 0.12 6.95 1.85
CA SER A 85 0.53 8.32 1.55
C SER A 85 0.57 9.21 2.80
N TYR A 86 1.53 10.13 2.86
CA TYR A 86 1.72 11.04 4.00
C TYR A 86 1.90 10.29 5.33
N THR A 87 2.75 9.28 5.33
CA THR A 87 3.09 8.50 6.54
C THR A 87 4.60 8.48 6.77
N ASP A 88 5.03 7.94 7.91
CA ASP A 88 6.45 7.79 8.26
C ASP A 88 7.08 6.50 7.69
N VAL A 89 6.49 5.91 6.64
CA VAL A 89 7.07 4.74 5.95
C VAL A 89 8.37 5.16 5.25
N ASP A 90 9.47 4.53 5.65
CA ASP A 90 10.83 4.82 5.17
C ASP A 90 11.46 3.65 4.40
N GLN A 91 10.89 2.45 4.48
CA GLN A 91 11.41 1.24 3.85
C GLN A 91 10.31 0.36 3.25
N LEU A 92 10.63 -0.29 2.13
CA LEU A 92 9.86 -1.37 1.54
C LEU A 92 10.19 -2.71 2.23
N PRO A 93 9.30 -3.71 2.22
CA PRO A 93 9.54 -5.00 2.89
C PRO A 93 10.79 -5.72 2.37
N VAL A 94 11.57 -6.34 3.27
CA VAL A 94 12.85 -7.03 2.97
C VAL A 94 12.71 -8.15 1.94
N LEU A 95 11.58 -8.86 1.94
CA LEU A 95 11.26 -9.92 0.96
C LEU A 95 10.43 -9.39 -0.22
N GLY A 96 10.31 -8.07 -0.34
CA GLY A 96 9.47 -7.39 -1.30
C GLY A 96 7.98 -7.75 -1.17
N PHE A 97 7.26 -7.47 -2.23
CA PHE A 97 5.83 -7.75 -2.36
C PHE A 97 5.53 -9.15 -2.91
N LYS A 98 6.49 -10.10 -2.81
CA LYS A 98 6.33 -11.48 -3.29
C LYS A 98 5.10 -12.20 -2.71
N ASN A 99 4.79 -11.88 -1.45
CA ASN A 99 3.69 -12.49 -0.71
C ASN A 99 2.38 -11.71 -0.81
N PHE A 100 2.28 -10.78 -1.76
CA PHE A 100 1.09 -9.97 -2.02
C PHE A 100 0.48 -10.35 -3.37
N PRO A 101 -0.02 -11.59 -3.50
CA PRO A 101 -0.47 -12.14 -4.79
C PRO A 101 -1.68 -11.41 -5.38
N CYS A 102 -2.31 -10.53 -4.60
CA CYS A 102 -3.51 -9.79 -4.99
C CYS A 102 -3.28 -8.29 -5.16
N LEU A 103 -2.08 -7.80 -4.84
CA LEU A 103 -1.80 -6.37 -4.85
C LEU A 103 -1.82 -5.82 -6.28
N TRP A 104 -2.71 -4.87 -6.50
CA TRP A 104 -2.92 -4.20 -7.78
C TRP A 104 -2.37 -2.77 -7.74
N THR A 105 -2.68 -2.02 -6.69
CA THR A 105 -2.25 -0.63 -6.54
C THR A 105 -1.53 -0.44 -5.22
N LEU A 106 -0.35 0.17 -5.28
CA LEU A 106 0.38 0.62 -4.11
C LEU A 106 0.70 2.11 -4.21
N SER A 107 0.26 2.86 -3.22
CA SER A 107 0.59 4.27 -3.06
C SER A 107 1.34 4.48 -1.74
N ILE A 108 2.54 5.03 -1.83
CA ILE A 108 3.34 5.48 -0.67
C ILE A 108 3.89 6.87 -1.02
N THR A 109 2.99 7.84 -1.23
CA THR A 109 3.42 9.20 -1.60
C THR A 109 3.83 10.01 -0.39
N ASN A 110 4.67 11.04 -0.60
CA ASN A 110 4.98 12.03 0.44
C ASN A 110 5.44 11.38 1.77
N SER A 111 6.28 10.34 1.68
CA SER A 111 6.83 9.59 2.81
C SER A 111 8.36 9.70 2.82
N PHE A 112 9.08 8.68 3.30
CA PHE A 112 10.53 8.74 3.54
C PHE A 112 11.32 7.65 2.82
N ILE A 113 10.77 7.04 1.77
CA ILE A 113 11.48 5.98 1.03
C ILE A 113 12.75 6.56 0.38
N GLU A 114 13.89 5.92 0.63
CA GLU A 114 15.19 6.34 0.08
C GLU A 114 15.74 5.39 -0.99
N VAL A 115 15.39 4.11 -0.91
CA VAL A 115 15.91 3.04 -1.77
C VAL A 115 14.77 2.14 -2.21
N ILE A 116 14.73 1.79 -3.49
CA ILE A 116 13.94 0.64 -3.96
C ILE A 116 14.89 -0.56 -4.05
N PRO A 117 14.84 -1.50 -3.08
CA PRO A 117 15.78 -2.60 -3.01
C PRO A 117 15.56 -3.64 -4.12
N GLN A 118 16.58 -4.46 -4.35
CA GLN A 118 16.52 -5.57 -5.28
C GLN A 118 15.38 -6.52 -4.91
N GLY A 119 14.55 -6.88 -5.90
CA GLY A 119 13.40 -7.75 -5.66
C GLY A 119 12.28 -7.12 -4.82
N ALA A 120 12.26 -5.79 -4.63
CA ALA A 120 11.16 -5.11 -3.96
C ALA A 120 9.80 -5.46 -4.57
N PHE A 121 9.72 -5.46 -5.90
CA PHE A 121 8.52 -5.81 -6.67
C PHE A 121 8.85 -6.98 -7.59
N PRO A 122 8.90 -8.21 -7.05
CA PRO A 122 9.26 -9.38 -7.83
C PRO A 122 8.12 -9.78 -8.75
N ARG A 123 8.44 -10.57 -9.78
CA ARG A 123 7.41 -11.19 -10.61
C ARG A 123 6.61 -12.16 -9.76
N THR A 124 5.30 -11.94 -9.64
CA THR A 124 4.42 -12.82 -8.89
C THR A 124 4.16 -14.09 -9.71
N VAL A 125 4.85 -15.17 -9.37
CA VAL A 125 4.62 -16.46 -10.03
C VAL A 125 3.51 -17.16 -9.26
N ASN A 126 2.36 -17.41 -9.91
CA ASN A 126 1.27 -18.25 -9.42
C ASN A 126 0.22 -17.54 -8.53
N ALA A 127 -0.32 -16.39 -8.99
CA ALA A 127 -1.49 -15.76 -8.37
C ALA A 127 -2.72 -16.69 -8.36
N SER A 128 -2.80 -17.65 -9.29
CA SER A 128 -3.90 -18.62 -9.44
C SER A 128 -4.06 -19.57 -8.23
N LEU A 129 -3.04 -19.74 -7.38
CA LEU A 129 -3.14 -20.46 -6.11
C LEU A 129 -3.80 -19.64 -4.99
N PHE A 130 -3.88 -18.33 -5.16
CA PHE A 130 -4.46 -17.41 -4.18
C PHE A 130 -5.80 -16.92 -4.69
N ARG A 131 -6.86 -17.22 -3.95
CA ARG A 131 -8.17 -16.62 -4.20
C ARG A 131 -8.11 -15.18 -3.75
N CYS A 132 -7.79 -14.27 -4.67
CA CYS A 132 -7.97 -12.85 -4.42
C CYS A 132 -9.45 -12.57 -4.17
N PRO A 133 -9.80 -11.67 -3.23
CA PRO A 133 -11.19 -11.34 -2.99
C PRO A 133 -11.79 -10.88 -4.31
N GLU A 134 -13.01 -11.34 -4.63
CA GLU A 134 -13.66 -11.15 -5.94
C GLU A 134 -13.55 -9.68 -6.36
N SER A 135 -12.62 -9.40 -7.27
CA SER A 135 -12.63 -8.17 -8.03
C SER A 135 -13.71 -8.34 -9.08
N ASP A 136 -14.67 -7.42 -9.15
CA ASP A 136 -15.60 -7.29 -10.30
C ASP A 136 -14.86 -7.19 -11.66
N PHE A 137 -13.55 -6.96 -11.60
CA PHE A 137 -12.61 -7.03 -12.70
C PHE A 137 -12.27 -8.49 -12.99
N ASN A 138 -12.81 -9.00 -14.11
CA ASN A 138 -12.54 -10.30 -14.70
C ASN A 138 -11.11 -10.37 -15.29
N THR A 139 -10.10 -10.03 -14.49
CA THR A 139 -8.70 -9.96 -14.90
C THR A 139 -7.95 -11.23 -14.49
N PRO A 140 -7.28 -11.90 -15.44
CA PRO A 140 -6.46 -13.05 -15.13
C PRO A 140 -5.22 -12.58 -14.36
N GLU A 141 -5.02 -13.15 -13.18
CA GLU A 141 -3.79 -13.10 -12.39
C GLU A 141 -3.39 -11.69 -11.89
N SER A 142 -3.82 -11.39 -10.66
CA SER A 142 -3.44 -10.17 -9.94
C SER A 142 -1.91 -10.01 -9.86
N GLU A 143 -1.41 -8.95 -10.48
CA GLU A 143 -0.04 -8.46 -10.37
C GLU A 143 -0.11 -6.93 -10.24
N LEU A 144 0.92 -6.32 -9.63
CA LEU A 144 0.99 -4.87 -9.42
C LEU A 144 0.89 -4.13 -10.77
N GLN A 145 -0.11 -3.25 -10.90
CA GLN A 145 -0.38 -2.50 -12.12
C GLN A 145 -0.09 -1.01 -11.98
N GLU A 146 -0.30 -0.45 -10.79
CA GLU A 146 -0.05 0.96 -10.47
C GLU A 146 0.82 1.09 -9.23
N LEU A 147 1.91 1.84 -9.36
CA LEU A 147 2.85 2.12 -8.29
C LEU A 147 3.11 3.63 -8.22
N ASP A 148 2.66 4.25 -7.13
CA ASP A 148 2.91 5.65 -6.85
C ASP A 148 3.88 5.78 -5.66
N LEU A 149 5.09 6.23 -5.97
CA LEU A 149 6.17 6.52 -5.03
C LEU A 149 6.61 7.99 -5.13
N LYS A 150 5.71 8.86 -5.59
CA LYS A 150 5.95 10.29 -5.76
C LYS A 150 6.32 10.99 -4.44
N SER A 151 7.14 12.03 -4.56
CA SER A 151 7.52 12.91 -3.44
C SER A 151 8.14 12.15 -2.25
N ASN A 152 8.96 11.14 -2.54
CA ASN A 152 9.81 10.49 -1.55
C ASN A 152 11.24 11.04 -1.62
N ARG A 153 12.22 10.30 -1.09
CA ARG A 153 13.64 10.63 -1.09
C ARG A 153 14.45 9.61 -1.87
N ILE A 154 13.81 8.93 -2.82
CA ILE A 154 14.40 7.81 -3.55
C ILE A 154 15.59 8.36 -4.32
N HIS A 155 16.76 7.84 -4.04
CA HIS A 155 17.99 8.21 -4.76
C HIS A 155 18.68 7.00 -5.38
N THR A 156 18.29 5.79 -4.96
CA THR A 156 18.80 4.51 -5.46
C THR A 156 17.65 3.59 -5.86
N ILE A 157 17.72 3.07 -7.08
CA ILE A 157 16.88 1.96 -7.56
C ILE A 157 17.81 0.80 -7.87
N GLU A 158 17.72 -0.28 -7.11
CA GLU A 158 18.60 -1.45 -7.28
C GLU A 158 18.21 -2.26 -8.52
N ASP A 159 19.13 -3.10 -8.99
CA ASP A 159 18.87 -3.98 -10.15
C ASP A 159 17.78 -4.99 -9.83
N ASN A 160 16.90 -5.26 -10.81
CA ASN A 160 15.78 -6.20 -10.64
C ASN A 160 14.83 -5.83 -9.48
N SER A 161 14.81 -4.57 -9.06
CA SER A 161 13.86 -4.05 -8.06
C SER A 161 12.42 -4.07 -8.57
N LEU A 162 12.21 -3.77 -9.85
CA LEU A 162 10.91 -3.73 -10.52
C LEU A 162 10.80 -4.84 -11.58
N MET A 163 10.37 -6.02 -11.14
CA MET A 163 10.05 -7.17 -11.98
C MET A 163 8.53 -7.36 -12.11
N ALA A 164 7.79 -6.27 -12.32
CA ALA A 164 6.34 -6.26 -12.44
C ALA A 164 5.92 -6.08 -13.92
N PRO A 165 5.72 -7.18 -14.69
CA PRO A 165 5.48 -7.08 -16.14
C PRO A 165 4.13 -6.44 -16.49
N ASN A 166 3.17 -6.50 -15.57
CA ASN A 166 1.84 -5.91 -15.72
C ASN A 166 1.74 -4.46 -15.21
N LEU A 167 2.85 -3.87 -14.71
CA LEU A 167 2.88 -2.48 -14.27
C LEU A 167 2.77 -1.54 -15.49
N PHE A 168 1.68 -0.78 -15.56
CA PHE A 168 1.45 0.20 -16.62
C PHE A 168 1.53 1.65 -16.11
N SER A 169 1.49 1.88 -14.80
CA SER A 169 1.62 3.21 -14.20
C SER A 169 2.69 3.21 -13.12
N LEU A 170 3.71 4.06 -13.30
CA LEU A 170 4.78 4.28 -12.33
C LEU A 170 5.05 5.78 -12.16
N ASP A 171 4.78 6.30 -10.96
CA ASP A 171 5.14 7.67 -10.59
C ASP A 171 6.31 7.66 -9.58
N LEU A 172 7.43 8.18 -10.04
CA LEU A 172 8.66 8.41 -9.27
C LEU A 172 9.00 9.92 -9.21
N SER A 173 8.08 10.80 -9.62
CA SER A 173 8.32 12.24 -9.64
C SER A 173 8.62 12.79 -8.25
N ASN A 174 9.33 13.92 -8.20
CA ASN A 174 9.76 14.56 -6.95
C ASN A 174 10.61 13.65 -6.05
N ASN A 175 11.44 12.79 -6.64
CA ASN A 175 12.48 12.04 -5.93
C ASN A 175 13.89 12.62 -6.23
N SER A 176 14.93 11.96 -5.74
CA SER A 176 16.35 12.34 -5.92
C SER A 176 17.14 11.31 -6.74
N ILE A 177 16.46 10.62 -7.66
CA ILE A 177 17.02 9.52 -8.46
C ILE A 177 18.04 10.08 -9.45
N LYS A 178 19.24 9.50 -9.45
CA LYS A 178 20.35 9.95 -10.31
C LYS A 178 20.48 9.15 -11.61
N CYS A 179 20.04 7.89 -11.61
CA CYS A 179 20.20 6.98 -12.73
C CYS A 179 19.08 5.94 -12.76
N ILE A 180 18.51 5.71 -13.93
CA ILE A 180 17.44 4.74 -14.19
C ILE A 180 17.81 3.67 -15.22
N ASP A 181 19.05 3.69 -15.74
CA ASP A 181 19.48 2.82 -16.82
C ASP A 181 19.36 1.34 -16.46
N GLY A 182 18.67 0.57 -17.30
CA GLY A 182 18.47 -0.87 -17.13
C GLY A 182 17.52 -1.28 -16.00
N LYS A 183 16.99 -0.32 -15.22
CA LYS A 183 16.12 -0.60 -14.05
C LYS A 183 14.71 -1.03 -14.43
N PHE A 184 14.25 -0.63 -15.61
CA PHE A 184 12.88 -0.86 -16.09
C PHE A 184 12.76 -1.93 -17.17
N ARG A 185 13.80 -2.76 -17.37
CA ARG A 185 13.85 -3.77 -18.46
C ARG A 185 12.75 -4.84 -18.41
N PHE A 186 12.07 -4.98 -17.28
CA PHE A 186 10.97 -5.93 -17.08
C PHE A 186 9.59 -5.28 -17.17
N LEU A 187 9.51 -3.95 -17.33
CA LEU A 187 8.25 -3.26 -17.58
C LEU A 187 7.85 -3.48 -19.05
N SER A 188 6.58 -3.77 -19.30
CA SER A 188 6.07 -3.98 -20.66
C SER A 188 5.94 -2.63 -21.41
N GLY A 189 6.03 -2.65 -22.74
CA GLY A 189 6.21 -1.44 -23.57
C GLY A 189 5.07 -0.41 -23.60
N GLN A 190 4.00 -0.59 -22.80
CA GLN A 190 2.94 0.39 -22.61
C GLN A 190 2.87 0.79 -21.13
N PHE A 191 3.84 1.55 -20.66
CA PHE A 191 3.81 2.12 -19.31
C PHE A 191 4.02 3.63 -19.34
N SER A 192 3.30 4.34 -18.47
CA SER A 192 3.49 5.75 -18.20
C SER A 192 4.50 5.92 -17.07
N LEU A 193 5.64 6.55 -17.35
CA LEU A 193 6.65 6.91 -16.36
C LEU A 193 6.62 8.42 -16.12
N GLN A 194 6.43 8.82 -14.86
CA GLN A 194 6.72 10.18 -14.39
C GLN A 194 7.92 10.11 -13.46
N HIS A 195 8.94 10.95 -13.69
CA HIS A 195 10.17 11.00 -12.91
C HIS A 195 10.71 12.42 -12.87
#